data_AF-A0A7X4BN55-F1
#
_entry.id   AF-A0A7X4BN55-F1
#
_cell.length_a   1.000
_cell.length_b   1.000
_cell.length_c   1.000
_cell.angle_alpha   90.00
_cell.angle_beta   90.00
_cell.angle_gamma   90.00
#
_symmetry.space_group_name_H-M   'P 1'
#
loop_
_entity.id
_entity.type
_entity.pdbx_description
1 polymer ?
#
loop_
_entity_poly.entity_id
_entity_poly.type
_entity_poly.pdbx_seq_one_letter_code
_entity_poly.pdbx_strand_id
1 'polypeptide(L)'
;MTKTKDIDINQIKHLYYHEKKSASQIAEILGCSTQVIYARMKKHGIQRRSYSEAHKLRHTQRDPNMNDPEIVRLYFEEHLTIAKVAKRLDLSYYMVRKRLVDMGYERRKGGRRQDSLTSRATQFTDTDLAEMKRLYCEEGESAPEIAHRYDCTDAAVRKHLRRQGVRIRTVKEAQALRRKREKKQTEVPKERNGSPRTYTPPKRVGKVFDPYPVLSSEQVTPERILQLYNKDELMINDIAEICSLSPVEVYNILQERRGI
;
A
#
# COMPACT_ATOMS: atom_id res chain seq x y z
N MET A 1 1.79 44.56 30.14
CA MET A 1 1.96 43.82 31.40
C MET A 1 0.83 42.80 31.52
N THR A 2 1.08 41.53 31.19
CA THR A 2 0.07 40.46 31.34
C THR A 2 -0.13 40.17 32.83
N LYS A 3 -1.30 40.52 33.37
CA LYS A 3 -1.71 40.18 34.75
C LYS A 3 -1.42 38.70 34.98
N THR A 4 -0.55 38.41 35.93
CA THR A 4 -0.23 37.04 36.34
C THR A 4 -1.48 36.51 37.03
N LYS A 5 -2.21 35.61 36.36
CA LYS A 5 -3.31 34.86 36.98
C LYS A 5 -2.70 34.19 38.22
N ASP A 6 -3.23 34.50 39.40
CA ASP A 6 -2.72 33.92 40.63
C ASP A 6 -3.24 32.48 40.71
N ILE A 7 -2.37 31.55 40.34
CA ILE A 7 -2.70 30.13 40.28
C ILE A 7 -2.20 29.51 41.58
N ASP A 8 -3.14 29.01 42.38
CA ASP A 8 -2.84 28.35 43.64
C ASP A 8 -2.04 27.07 43.40
N ILE A 9 -0.90 26.97 44.09
CA ILE A 9 -0.01 25.81 44.01
C ILE A 9 -0.64 24.56 44.64
N ASN A 10 -1.48 24.72 45.65
CA ASN A 10 -2.15 23.58 46.29
C ASN A 10 -3.17 22.96 45.34
N GLN A 11 -3.88 23.78 44.58
CA GLN A 11 -4.74 23.32 43.50
C GLN A 11 -3.98 22.54 42.43
N ILE A 12 -2.81 23.01 41.99
CA ILE A 12 -1.96 22.25 41.05
C ILE A 12 -1.54 20.91 41.66
N LYS A 13 -1.10 20.89 42.93
CA LYS A 13 -0.71 19.64 43.63
C LYS A 13 -1.87 18.67 43.73
N HIS A 14 -3.06 19.16 44.06
CA HIS A 14 -4.26 18.33 44.17
C HIS A 14 -4.61 17.69 42.82
N LEU A 15 -4.76 18.50 41.77
CA LEU A 15 -5.09 18.02 40.44
C LEU A 15 -4.02 17.07 39.87
N TYR A 16 -2.75 17.32 40.19
CA TYR A 16 -1.65 16.49 39.73
C TYR A 16 -1.53 15.18 40.53
N TYR A 17 -1.38 15.22 41.85
CA TYR A 17 -1.09 14.01 42.60
C TYR A 17 -2.33 13.17 42.94
N HIS A 18 -3.47 13.80 43.18
CA HIS A 18 -4.70 13.11 43.60
C HIS A 18 -5.60 12.79 42.42
N GLU A 19 -5.98 13.78 41.61
CA GLU A 19 -6.83 13.56 40.44
C GLU A 19 -6.06 13.03 39.22
N LYS A 20 -4.74 12.86 39.35
CA LYS A 20 -3.84 12.30 38.33
C LYS A 20 -3.92 13.01 36.97
N LYS A 21 -4.36 14.26 36.91
CA LYS A 21 -4.47 15.01 35.65
C LYS A 21 -3.08 15.34 35.08
N SER A 22 -3.01 15.47 33.76
CA SER A 22 -1.82 15.96 33.06
C SER A 22 -1.69 17.48 33.17
N ALA A 23 -0.47 18.01 32.97
CA ALA A 23 -0.26 19.46 32.99
C ALA A 23 -1.12 20.21 31.96
N SER A 24 -1.44 19.56 30.83
CA SER A 24 -2.32 20.13 29.80
C SER A 24 -3.77 20.21 30.26
N GLN A 25 -4.29 19.14 30.87
CA GLN A 25 -5.65 19.15 31.45
C GLN A 25 -5.76 20.15 32.60
N ILE A 26 -4.73 20.26 33.43
CA ILE A 26 -4.67 21.26 34.51
C ILE A 26 -4.69 22.67 33.91
N ALA A 27 -3.93 22.91 32.84
CA ALA A 27 -3.89 24.20 32.16
C ALA A 27 -5.25 24.58 31.56
N GLU A 28 -5.98 23.61 30.99
CA GLU A 28 -7.34 23.79 30.49
C GLU A 28 -8.33 24.14 31.62
N ILE A 29 -8.31 23.39 32.72
CA ILE A 29 -9.16 23.64 33.91
C ILE A 29 -8.89 25.02 34.50
N LEU A 30 -7.62 25.42 34.56
CA LEU A 30 -7.21 26.70 35.15
C LEU A 30 -7.19 27.84 34.13
N GLY A 31 -7.56 27.58 32.88
CA GLY A 31 -7.59 28.57 31.79
C GLY A 31 -6.26 29.30 31.62
N CYS A 32 -5.15 28.56 31.55
CA CYS A 32 -3.80 29.08 31.31
C CYS A 32 -3.05 28.19 30.33
N SER A 33 -1.82 28.56 29.95
CA SER A 33 -0.98 27.69 29.12
C SER A 33 -0.29 26.61 29.95
N THR A 34 -0.02 25.45 29.34
CA THR A 34 0.74 24.35 29.96
C THR A 34 2.12 24.82 30.47
N GLN A 35 2.68 25.84 29.83
CA GLN A 35 4.00 26.38 30.17
C GLN A 35 3.97 27.15 31.49
N VAL A 36 2.87 27.83 31.78
CA VAL A 36 2.64 28.46 33.08
C VAL A 36 2.58 27.39 34.18
N ILE A 37 1.90 26.28 33.95
CA ILE A 37 1.84 25.15 34.91
C ILE A 37 3.23 24.57 35.15
N TYR A 38 4.02 24.31 34.11
CA TYR A 38 5.38 23.79 34.27
C TYR A 38 6.31 24.78 35.01
N ALA A 39 6.20 26.08 34.71
CA ALA A 39 6.98 27.10 35.40
C ALA A 39 6.63 27.14 36.91
N ARG A 40 5.34 27.06 37.25
CA ARG A 40 4.88 27.00 38.65
C ARG A 40 5.33 25.71 39.34
N MET A 41 5.19 24.55 38.69
CA MET A 41 5.69 23.27 39.21
C MET A 41 7.20 23.35 39.50
N LYS A 42 8.00 23.87 38.56
CA LYS A 42 9.45 24.03 38.71
C LYS A 42 9.80 24.97 39.87
N LYS A 43 9.14 26.14 39.96
CA LYS A 43 9.36 27.14 41.03
C LYS A 43 9.12 26.56 42.42
N HIS A 44 8.14 25.67 42.57
CA HIS A 44 7.74 25.08 43.84
C HIS A 44 8.23 23.64 44.04
N GLY A 45 9.22 23.18 43.26
CA GLY A 45 9.87 21.88 43.46
C GLY A 45 8.97 20.66 43.17
N ILE A 46 7.89 20.82 42.41
CA ILE A 46 7.03 19.70 42.02
C ILE A 46 7.70 18.94 40.87
N GLN A 47 8.16 17.73 41.17
CA GLN A 47 8.78 16.86 40.17
C GLN A 47 7.76 16.44 39.11
N ARG A 48 8.18 16.51 37.85
CA ARG A 48 7.39 15.99 36.72
C ARG A 48 7.43 14.47 36.75
N ARG A 49 6.28 13.85 36.54
CA ARG A 49 6.17 12.42 36.23
C ARG A 49 7.11 12.07 35.08
N SER A 50 7.74 10.93 35.21
CA SER A 50 8.51 10.33 34.12
C SER A 50 7.61 10.01 32.92
N TYR A 51 8.24 9.79 31.77
CA TYR A 51 7.52 9.36 30.57
C TYR A 51 6.73 8.06 30.82
N SER A 52 7.34 7.09 31.51
CA SER A 52 6.70 5.80 31.82
C SER A 52 5.46 5.96 32.69
N GLU A 53 5.53 6.76 33.75
CA GLU A 53 4.38 7.02 34.64
C GLU A 53 3.26 7.76 33.93
N ALA A 54 3.58 8.79 33.15
CA ALA A 54 2.59 9.52 32.36
C ALA A 54 1.91 8.61 31.33
N HIS A 55 2.69 7.74 30.68
CA HIS A 55 2.18 6.76 29.71
C HIS A 55 1.22 5.77 30.36
N LYS A 56 1.54 5.24 31.55
CA LYS A 56 0.65 4.32 32.30
C LYS A 56 -0.67 4.99 32.68
N LEU A 57 -0.63 6.20 33.24
CA LEU A 57 -1.84 6.94 33.64
C LEU A 57 -2.78 7.25 32.46
N ARG A 58 -2.22 7.57 31.29
CA ARG A 58 -3.02 7.77 30.07
C ARG A 58 -3.80 6.51 29.67
N HIS A 59 -3.26 5.32 29.94
CA HIS A 59 -3.94 4.07 29.65
C HIS A 59 -5.05 3.77 30.67
N THR A 60 -4.87 4.12 31.95
CA THR A 60 -5.86 3.88 33.00
C THR A 60 -7.00 4.91 33.01
N GLN A 61 -6.78 6.13 32.52
CA GLN A 61 -7.79 7.20 32.46
C GLN A 61 -8.61 7.24 31.16
N ARG A 62 -8.37 6.32 30.22
CA ARG A 62 -9.27 6.19 29.07
C ARG A 62 -10.61 5.69 29.57
N ASP A 63 -11.69 6.38 29.21
CA ASP A 63 -13.06 5.98 29.55
C ASP A 63 -13.26 4.50 29.19
N PRO A 64 -13.43 3.60 30.18
CA PRO A 64 -13.60 2.17 29.93
C PRO A 64 -14.91 1.86 29.22
N ASN A 65 -15.90 2.76 29.20
CA ASN A 65 -17.25 2.41 28.78
C ASN A 65 -17.73 3.11 27.51
N MET A 66 -16.95 4.03 26.94
CA MET A 66 -17.47 4.94 25.89
C MET A 66 -18.07 4.24 24.65
N ASN A 67 -17.81 2.95 24.41
CA ASN A 67 -18.43 2.21 23.31
C ASN A 67 -18.54 0.68 23.54
N ASP A 68 -18.23 0.18 24.73
CA ASP A 68 -17.99 -1.26 24.95
C ASP A 68 -19.25 -2.12 24.73
N PRO A 69 -20.44 -1.76 25.25
CA PRO A 69 -21.68 -2.47 24.95
C PRO A 69 -22.04 -2.47 23.45
N GLU A 70 -21.86 -1.32 22.78
CA GLU A 70 -22.19 -1.17 21.37
C GLU A 70 -21.20 -1.94 20.48
N ILE A 71 -19.92 -2.02 20.85
CA ILE A 71 -18.92 -2.87 20.18
C ILE A 71 -19.34 -4.34 20.25
N VAL A 72 -19.78 -4.82 21.42
CA VAL A 72 -20.22 -6.20 21.62
C VAL A 72 -21.47 -6.48 20.79
N ARG A 73 -22.49 -5.62 20.87
CA ARG A 73 -23.71 -5.72 20.07
C ARG A 73 -23.42 -5.77 18.57
N LEU A 74 -22.69 -4.79 18.04
CA LEU A 74 -22.39 -4.73 16.61
C LEU A 74 -21.56 -5.94 16.14
N TYR A 75 -20.65 -6.44 16.98
CA TYR A 75 -19.76 -7.54 16.62
C TYR A 75 -20.41 -8.93 16.75
N PHE A 76 -21.15 -9.18 17.83
CA PHE A 76 -21.74 -10.48 18.14
C PHE A 76 -23.20 -10.60 17.70
N GLU A 77 -24.05 -9.60 17.97
CA GLU A 77 -25.48 -9.64 17.63
C GLU A 77 -25.71 -9.30 16.15
N GLU A 78 -25.12 -8.20 15.65
CA GLU A 78 -25.24 -7.81 14.24
C GLU A 78 -24.19 -8.47 13.33
N HIS A 79 -23.35 -9.33 13.90
CA HIS A 79 -22.32 -10.10 13.22
C HIS A 79 -21.33 -9.29 12.35
N LEU A 80 -21.20 -7.99 12.55
CA LEU A 80 -20.31 -7.14 11.76
C LEU A 80 -18.84 -7.46 11.99
N THR A 81 -18.01 -7.31 10.95
CA THR A 81 -16.56 -7.48 11.10
C THR A 81 -15.98 -6.33 11.93
N ILE A 82 -14.84 -6.57 12.59
CA ILE A 82 -14.14 -5.55 13.39
C ILE A 82 -13.92 -4.27 12.58
N ALA A 83 -13.62 -4.38 11.28
CA ALA A 83 -13.43 -3.23 10.40
C ALA A 83 -14.73 -2.43 10.18
N LYS A 84 -15.88 -3.10 10.06
CA LYS A 84 -17.19 -2.43 9.94
C LYS A 84 -17.60 -1.75 11.25
N VAL A 85 -17.38 -2.42 12.38
CA VAL A 85 -17.62 -1.86 13.72
C VAL A 85 -16.78 -0.61 13.94
N ALA A 86 -15.47 -0.70 13.63
CA ALA A 86 -14.54 0.42 13.71
C ALA A 86 -15.01 1.63 12.90
N LYS A 87 -15.40 1.41 11.63
CA LYS A 87 -15.93 2.48 10.78
C LYS A 87 -17.23 3.09 11.33
N ARG A 88 -18.12 2.27 11.90
CA ARG A 88 -19.43 2.75 12.39
C ARG A 88 -19.32 3.58 13.66
N LEU A 89 -18.35 3.27 14.51
CA LEU A 89 -18.10 3.97 15.78
C LEU A 89 -17.01 5.04 15.68
N ASP A 90 -16.50 5.31 14.46
CA ASP A 90 -15.34 6.17 14.20
C ASP A 90 -14.12 5.83 15.09
N LEU A 91 -13.90 4.52 15.27
CA LEU A 91 -12.79 3.97 16.02
C LEU A 91 -11.76 3.37 15.08
N SER A 92 -10.51 3.26 15.55
CA SER A 92 -9.53 2.46 14.84
C SER A 92 -9.83 0.96 14.98
N TYR A 93 -9.49 0.19 13.94
CA TYR A 93 -9.57 -1.28 13.97
C TYR A 93 -8.88 -1.86 15.21
N TYR A 94 -7.71 -1.35 15.56
CA TYR A 94 -6.94 -1.78 16.72
C TYR A 94 -7.68 -1.51 18.03
N MET A 95 -8.36 -0.36 18.14
CA MET A 95 -9.13 0.00 19.33
C MET A 95 -10.26 -1.00 19.58
N VAL A 96 -11.08 -1.29 18.55
CA VAL A 96 -12.17 -2.26 18.65
C VAL A 96 -11.64 -3.65 19.02
N ARG A 97 -10.56 -4.10 18.35
CA ARG A 97 -9.93 -5.38 18.68
C ARG A 97 -9.44 -5.42 20.13
N LYS A 98 -8.76 -4.37 20.57
CA LYS A 98 -8.21 -4.30 21.93
C LYS A 98 -9.34 -4.33 22.96
N ARG A 99 -10.41 -3.57 22.74
CA ARG A 99 -11.59 -3.55 23.63
C ARG A 99 -12.26 -4.91 23.76
N LEU A 100 -12.46 -5.62 22.67
CA LEU A 100 -12.99 -6.99 22.71
C LEU A 100 -12.11 -7.91 23.57
N VAL A 101 -10.79 -7.81 23.44
CA VAL A 101 -9.83 -8.59 24.25
C VAL A 101 -9.82 -8.15 25.72
N ASP A 102 -9.82 -6.85 25.99
CA ASP A 102 -9.82 -6.27 27.34
C ASP A 102 -11.12 -6.67 28.09
N MET A 103 -12.24 -6.85 27.37
CA MET A 103 -13.51 -7.38 27.89
C MET A 103 -13.55 -8.92 28.00
N GLY A 104 -12.50 -9.62 27.59
CA GLY A 104 -12.42 -11.09 27.66
C GLY A 104 -13.10 -11.84 26.51
N TYR A 105 -13.50 -11.16 25.43
CA TYR A 105 -14.07 -11.82 24.26
C TYR A 105 -13.00 -12.38 23.33
N GLU A 106 -13.13 -13.66 22.99
CA GLU A 106 -12.32 -14.27 21.95
C GLU A 106 -12.75 -13.79 20.56
N ARG A 107 -11.76 -13.69 19.66
CA ARG A 107 -12.05 -13.37 18.27
C ARG A 107 -12.89 -14.49 17.66
N ARG A 108 -14.04 -14.15 17.06
CA ARG A 108 -14.81 -15.09 16.23
C ARG A 108 -13.83 -15.76 15.27
N LYS A 109 -13.77 -17.10 15.31
CA LYS A 109 -12.93 -17.88 14.39
C LYS A 109 -13.25 -17.34 13.01
N GLY A 110 -12.25 -16.70 12.40
CA GLY A 110 -12.42 -16.11 11.09
C GLY A 110 -13.03 -17.21 10.25
N GLY A 111 -14.24 -16.98 9.74
CA GLY A 111 -14.81 -17.93 8.81
C GLY A 111 -13.68 -18.20 7.83
N ARG A 112 -13.30 -19.48 7.66
CA ARG A 112 -12.80 -19.89 6.34
C ARG A 112 -13.69 -19.10 5.40
N ARG A 113 -13.13 -18.33 4.46
CA ARG A 113 -13.94 -17.95 3.30
C ARG A 113 -14.64 -19.24 2.95
N GLN A 114 -15.93 -19.36 3.32
CA GLN A 114 -16.74 -20.48 2.92
C GLN A 114 -16.56 -20.30 1.45
N ASP A 115 -15.75 -21.23 0.89
CA ASP A 115 -15.27 -21.17 -0.47
C ASP A 115 -16.45 -20.58 -1.20
N SER A 116 -16.29 -19.36 -1.71
CA SER A 116 -17.33 -18.83 -2.56
C SER A 116 -17.34 -19.90 -3.64
N LEU A 117 -18.33 -20.78 -3.57
CA LEU A 117 -18.73 -21.69 -4.63
C LEU A 117 -19.04 -20.86 -5.90
N THR A 118 -18.99 -19.53 -5.76
CA THR A 118 -19.11 -18.44 -6.69
C THR A 118 -17.96 -17.41 -6.59
N SER A 119 -16.69 -17.84 -6.50
CA SER A 119 -15.66 -16.99 -7.10
C SER A 119 -15.86 -17.14 -8.60
N ARG A 120 -16.15 -16.04 -9.29
CA ARG A 120 -16.36 -15.95 -10.75
C ARG A 120 -15.34 -16.72 -11.61
N ALA A 121 -14.20 -17.10 -11.04
CA ALA A 121 -13.23 -18.02 -11.60
C ALA A 121 -13.73 -19.48 -11.52
N THR A 122 -14.45 -19.83 -12.60
CA THR A 122 -14.62 -21.14 -13.24
C THR A 122 -15.44 -22.25 -12.55
N GLN A 123 -16.72 -22.28 -12.91
CA GLN A 123 -17.53 -23.51 -12.92
C GLN A 123 -17.02 -24.42 -14.05
N PHE A 124 -15.98 -25.21 -13.78
CA PHE A 124 -15.59 -26.28 -14.69
C PHE A 124 -16.62 -27.40 -14.65
N THR A 125 -17.10 -27.82 -15.81
CA THR A 125 -17.92 -29.04 -15.94
C THR A 125 -17.05 -30.28 -15.68
N ASP A 126 -17.66 -31.42 -15.39
CA ASP A 126 -16.92 -32.68 -15.21
C ASP A 126 -16.12 -33.05 -16.47
N THR A 127 -16.63 -32.67 -17.65
CA THR A 127 -15.94 -32.82 -18.93
C THR A 127 -14.68 -31.97 -19.00
N ASP A 128 -14.74 -30.71 -18.58
CA ASP A 128 -13.57 -29.82 -18.55
C ASP A 128 -12.49 -30.37 -17.60
N LEU A 129 -12.92 -30.90 -16.45
CA LEU A 129 -12.01 -31.50 -15.49
C LEU A 129 -11.35 -32.77 -16.04
N ALA A 130 -12.10 -33.60 -16.78
CA ALA A 130 -11.55 -34.78 -17.44
C ALA A 130 -10.56 -34.40 -18.56
N GLU A 131 -10.88 -33.38 -19.35
CA GLU A 131 -10.01 -32.86 -20.40
C GLU A 131 -8.73 -32.26 -19.81
N MET A 132 -8.82 -31.45 -18.75
CA MET A 132 -7.64 -30.94 -18.03
C MET A 132 -6.72 -32.06 -17.55
N LYS A 133 -7.28 -33.16 -17.05
CA LYS A 133 -6.51 -34.35 -16.64
C LYS A 133 -5.84 -35.01 -17.83
N ARG A 134 -6.52 -35.13 -18.97
CA ARG A 134 -5.97 -35.67 -20.22
C ARG A 134 -4.81 -34.81 -20.75
N LEU A 135 -5.06 -33.50 -20.89
CA LEU A 135 -4.07 -32.51 -21.35
C LEU A 135 -2.83 -32.53 -20.46
N TYR A 136 -3.04 -32.58 -19.14
CA TYR A 136 -1.94 -32.68 -18.20
C TYR A 136 -1.23 -34.00 -18.38
N CYS A 137 -1.85 -35.14 -18.06
CA CYS A 137 -1.20 -36.45 -17.93
C CYS A 137 -0.71 -37.03 -19.25
N GLU A 138 -1.52 -36.99 -20.29
CA GLU A 138 -1.29 -37.69 -21.57
C GLU A 138 -0.58 -36.80 -22.58
N GLU A 139 -1.09 -35.57 -22.77
CA GLU A 139 -0.52 -34.63 -23.77
C GLU A 139 0.70 -33.87 -23.24
N GLY A 140 0.93 -33.91 -21.92
CA GLY A 140 2.10 -33.32 -21.29
C GLY A 140 2.05 -31.79 -21.21
N GLU A 141 0.87 -31.19 -21.29
CA GLU A 141 0.70 -29.75 -21.13
C GLU A 141 1.01 -29.31 -19.69
N SER A 142 1.53 -28.08 -19.59
CA SER A 142 1.83 -27.49 -18.30
C SER A 142 0.58 -26.85 -17.68
N ALA A 143 0.52 -26.77 -16.35
CA ALA A 143 -0.60 -26.13 -15.67
C ALA A 143 -0.83 -24.66 -16.12
N PRO A 144 0.21 -23.86 -16.43
CA PRO A 144 0.04 -22.55 -17.07
C PRO A 144 -0.57 -22.59 -18.47
N GLU A 145 -0.17 -23.55 -19.32
CA GLU A 145 -0.73 -23.71 -20.68
C GLU A 145 -2.23 -24.05 -20.62
N ILE A 146 -2.58 -24.98 -19.73
CA ILE A 146 -3.98 -25.33 -19.47
C ILE A 146 -4.73 -24.12 -18.91
N ALA A 147 -4.14 -23.37 -17.98
CA ALA A 147 -4.74 -22.17 -17.43
C ALA A 147 -5.07 -21.11 -18.50
N HIS A 148 -4.17 -20.89 -19.46
CA HIS A 148 -4.42 -20.01 -20.60
C HIS A 148 -5.57 -20.51 -21.49
N ARG A 149 -5.69 -21.81 -21.71
CA ARG A 149 -6.77 -22.39 -22.52
C ARG A 149 -8.15 -22.15 -21.91
N TYR A 150 -8.23 -22.22 -20.57
CA TYR A 150 -9.48 -22.12 -19.82
C TYR A 150 -9.69 -20.76 -19.16
N ASP A 151 -8.94 -19.73 -19.56
CA ASP A 151 -8.96 -18.37 -19.00
C ASP A 151 -9.03 -18.35 -17.46
N CYS A 152 -8.13 -19.10 -16.83
CA CYS A 152 -8.11 -19.25 -15.39
C CYS A 152 -6.69 -19.17 -14.83
N THR A 153 -6.57 -19.19 -13.50
CA THR A 153 -5.25 -19.19 -12.85
C THR A 153 -4.64 -20.59 -12.85
N ASP A 154 -3.33 -20.69 -12.99
CA ASP A 154 -2.59 -21.97 -12.87
C ASP A 154 -2.79 -22.62 -11.49
N ALA A 155 -3.02 -21.81 -10.45
CA ALA A 155 -3.42 -22.27 -9.13
C ALA A 155 -4.77 -22.99 -9.13
N ALA A 156 -5.76 -22.51 -9.89
CA ALA A 156 -7.05 -23.17 -10.05
C ALA A 156 -6.87 -24.54 -10.73
N VAL A 157 -6.15 -24.61 -11.84
CA VAL A 157 -5.85 -25.88 -12.54
C VAL A 157 -5.17 -26.88 -11.60
N ARG A 158 -4.12 -26.47 -10.87
CA ARG A 158 -3.45 -27.35 -9.89
C ARG A 158 -4.38 -27.82 -8.78
N LYS A 159 -5.29 -26.96 -8.31
CA LYS A 159 -6.30 -27.31 -7.30
C LYS A 159 -7.24 -28.39 -7.83
N HIS A 160 -7.70 -28.26 -9.07
CA HIS A 160 -8.58 -29.25 -9.72
C HIS A 160 -7.87 -30.59 -9.98
N LEU A 161 -6.65 -30.57 -10.51
CA LEU A 161 -5.84 -31.77 -10.71
C LEU A 161 -5.60 -32.52 -9.39
N ARG A 162 -5.28 -31.81 -8.30
CA ARG A 162 -5.12 -32.42 -6.96
C ARG A 162 -6.40 -33.06 -6.45
N ARG A 163 -7.57 -32.42 -6.67
CA ARG A 163 -8.88 -32.97 -6.29
C ARG A 163 -9.19 -34.26 -7.04
N GLN A 164 -8.74 -34.39 -8.28
CA GLN A 164 -8.85 -35.61 -9.08
C GLN A 164 -7.75 -36.66 -8.77
N GLY A 165 -6.95 -36.45 -7.72
CA GLY A 165 -5.89 -37.37 -7.31
C GLY A 165 -4.64 -37.34 -8.21
N VAL A 166 -4.48 -36.33 -9.06
CA VAL A 166 -3.31 -36.21 -9.94
C VAL A 166 -2.15 -35.60 -9.17
N ARG A 167 -1.00 -36.31 -9.17
CA ARG A 167 0.26 -35.77 -8.63
C ARG A 167 0.74 -34.62 -9.50
N ILE A 168 0.95 -33.45 -8.88
CA ILE A 168 1.51 -32.30 -9.57
C ILE A 168 3.00 -32.54 -9.84
N ARG A 169 3.37 -32.43 -11.11
CA ARG A 169 4.73 -32.55 -11.61
C ARG A 169 5.66 -31.54 -10.96
N THR A 170 6.91 -31.94 -10.80
CA THR A 170 7.97 -31.02 -10.40
C THR A 170 8.38 -30.12 -11.58
N VAL A 171 9.06 -29.02 -11.28
CA VAL A 171 9.60 -28.11 -12.31
C VAL A 171 10.52 -28.86 -13.29
N LYS A 172 11.33 -29.80 -12.79
CA LYS A 172 12.24 -30.62 -13.62
C LYS A 172 11.47 -31.53 -14.59
N GLU A 173 10.43 -32.20 -14.10
CA GLU A 173 9.57 -33.07 -14.92
C GLU A 173 8.85 -32.28 -16.02
N ALA A 174 8.30 -31.10 -15.68
CA ALA A 174 7.66 -30.22 -16.64
C ALA A 174 8.63 -29.73 -17.73
N GLN A 175 9.85 -29.33 -17.34
CA GLN A 175 10.89 -28.91 -18.29
C GLN A 175 11.33 -30.06 -19.22
N ALA A 176 11.44 -31.29 -18.71
CA ALA A 176 11.80 -32.45 -19.52
C ALA A 176 10.72 -32.76 -20.59
N LEU A 177 9.44 -32.67 -20.23
CA LEU A 177 8.33 -32.86 -21.17
C LEU A 177 8.29 -31.76 -22.23
N ARG A 178 8.49 -30.51 -21.83
CA ARG A 178 8.58 -29.38 -22.77
C ARG A 178 9.69 -29.58 -23.79
N ARG A 179 10.90 -29.96 -23.35
CA ARG A 179 12.03 -30.25 -24.26
C ARG A 179 11.73 -31.39 -25.23
N LYS A 180 11.03 -32.44 -24.78
CA LYS A 180 10.60 -33.54 -25.67
C LYS A 180 9.62 -33.08 -26.74
N ARG A 181 8.66 -32.20 -26.40
CA ARG A 181 7.70 -31.61 -27.35
C ARG A 181 8.37 -30.68 -28.36
N GLU A 182 9.27 -29.83 -27.90
CA GLU A 182 10.04 -28.92 -28.78
C GLU A 182 10.86 -29.71 -29.82
N LYS A 183 11.49 -30.82 -29.41
CA LYS A 183 12.20 -31.72 -30.34
C LYS A 183 11.27 -32.37 -31.37
N LYS A 184 10.10 -32.86 -30.94
CA LYS A 184 9.09 -33.47 -31.84
C LYS A 184 8.54 -32.46 -32.86
N GLN A 185 8.45 -31.17 -32.50
CA GLN A 185 8.02 -30.10 -33.41
C GLN A 185 9.11 -29.64 -34.39
N THR A 186 10.39 -29.88 -34.10
CA THR A 186 11.50 -29.56 -35.02
C THR A 186 11.77 -30.62 -36.08
N GLU A 187 11.22 -31.83 -35.93
CA GLU A 187 11.35 -32.93 -36.91
C GLU A 187 10.33 -32.84 -38.06
N VAL A 188 9.29 -32.02 -37.95
CA VAL A 188 8.38 -31.69 -39.06
C VAL A 188 9.07 -30.64 -39.94
N PRO A 189 9.17 -30.79 -41.28
CA PRO A 189 9.80 -29.81 -42.15
C PRO A 189 9.09 -28.47 -42.01
N LYS A 190 9.72 -27.52 -41.31
CA LYS A 190 9.24 -26.14 -41.27
C LYS A 190 9.52 -25.53 -42.63
N GLU A 191 8.47 -25.29 -43.41
CA GLU A 191 8.55 -24.31 -44.50
C GLU A 191 9.17 -23.03 -43.93
N ARG A 192 10.26 -22.59 -44.55
CA ARG A 192 11.01 -21.40 -44.13
C ARG A 192 10.23 -20.14 -44.48
N ASN A 193 9.10 -19.93 -43.83
CA ASN A 193 8.51 -18.61 -43.73
C ASN A 193 9.31 -17.87 -42.64
N GLY A 194 10.08 -16.88 -43.08
CA GLY A 194 11.06 -16.15 -42.27
C GLY A 194 10.49 -15.79 -40.90
N SER A 195 11.04 -16.42 -39.85
CA SER A 195 10.63 -16.10 -38.48
C SER A 195 10.91 -14.62 -38.21
N PRO A 196 9.96 -13.89 -37.61
CA PRO A 196 10.21 -12.52 -37.17
C PRO A 196 11.42 -12.55 -36.24
N ARG A 197 12.44 -11.72 -36.53
CA ARG A 197 13.60 -11.53 -35.65
C ARG A 197 13.09 -11.31 -34.24
N THR A 198 13.35 -12.26 -33.34
CA THR A 198 13.05 -12.07 -31.92
C THR A 198 13.96 -10.94 -31.45
N TYR A 199 13.34 -9.86 -30.99
CA TYR A 199 14.06 -8.76 -30.37
C TYR A 199 14.85 -9.31 -29.18
N THR A 200 16.17 -9.33 -29.31
CA THR A 200 17.07 -9.55 -28.18
C THR A 200 17.33 -8.18 -27.60
N PRO A 201 16.85 -7.86 -26.38
CA PRO A 201 17.13 -6.58 -25.78
C PRO A 201 18.64 -6.42 -25.68
N PRO A 202 19.23 -5.31 -26.17
CA PRO A 202 20.65 -5.07 -25.97
C PRO A 202 20.92 -5.14 -24.46
N LYS A 203 22.02 -5.81 -24.09
CA LYS A 203 22.55 -5.75 -22.72
C LYS A 203 22.53 -4.28 -22.30
N ARG A 204 22.06 -3.96 -21.08
CA ARG A 204 22.14 -2.59 -20.53
C ARG A 204 23.61 -2.19 -20.44
N VAL A 205 24.18 -1.77 -21.57
CA VAL A 205 25.19 -0.73 -21.59
C VAL A 205 24.45 0.45 -20.99
N GLY A 206 24.97 1.02 -19.90
CA GLY A 206 24.37 2.20 -19.28
C GLY A 206 23.99 3.17 -20.40
N LYS A 207 22.74 3.67 -20.39
CA LYS A 207 22.32 4.67 -21.36
C LYS A 207 23.33 5.81 -21.26
N VAL A 208 24.28 5.85 -22.19
CA VAL A 208 24.88 7.11 -22.59
C VAL A 208 23.71 7.81 -23.25
N PHE A 209 23.08 8.70 -22.49
CA PHE A 209 22.14 9.64 -23.06
C PHE A 209 22.97 10.43 -24.05
N ASP A 210 22.79 10.20 -25.34
CA ASP A 210 23.42 11.05 -26.35
C ASP A 210 22.92 12.47 -26.03
N PRO A 211 23.81 13.40 -25.64
CA PRO A 211 23.38 14.76 -25.32
C PRO A 211 22.69 15.31 -26.57
N TYR A 212 21.51 15.90 -26.39
CA TYR A 212 20.81 16.53 -27.50
C TYR A 212 21.76 17.54 -28.18
N PRO A 213 21.75 17.63 -29.53
CA PRO A 213 22.61 18.56 -30.23
C PRO A 213 22.28 19.99 -29.77
N VAL A 214 23.27 20.65 -29.17
CA VAL A 214 23.16 22.04 -28.72
C VAL A 214 22.86 22.91 -29.93
N LEU A 215 21.78 23.71 -29.86
CA LEU A 215 21.40 24.64 -30.91
C LEU A 215 22.42 25.79 -30.98
N SER A 216 22.74 26.25 -32.19
CA SER A 216 23.56 27.47 -32.33
C SER A 216 22.78 28.69 -31.83
N SER A 217 23.48 29.72 -31.36
CA SER A 217 22.85 30.93 -30.79
C SER A 217 21.85 31.62 -31.73
N GLU A 218 22.02 31.44 -33.04
CA GLU A 218 21.11 31.97 -34.07
C GLU A 218 19.78 31.20 -34.17
N GLN A 219 19.74 29.96 -33.67
CA GLN A 219 18.57 29.07 -33.69
C GLN A 219 17.77 29.14 -32.38
N VAL A 220 18.29 29.79 -31.34
CA VAL A 220 17.63 29.96 -30.05
C VAL A 220 16.70 31.16 -30.12
N THR A 221 15.51 30.95 -30.69
CA THR A 221 14.42 31.92 -30.68
C THR A 221 13.33 31.54 -29.66
N PRO A 222 12.60 32.51 -29.07
CA PRO A 222 11.47 32.22 -28.19
C PRO A 222 10.44 31.26 -28.80
N GLU A 223 10.21 31.37 -30.11
CA GLU A 223 9.30 30.52 -30.88
C GLU A 223 9.82 29.08 -30.96
N ARG A 224 11.15 28.90 -31.10
CA ARG A 224 11.78 27.58 -31.10
C ARG A 224 11.71 26.92 -29.72
N ILE A 225 11.92 27.68 -28.65
CA ILE A 225 11.77 27.23 -27.25
C ILE A 225 10.33 26.75 -26.98
N LEU A 226 9.33 27.50 -27.44
CA LEU A 226 7.92 27.08 -27.35
C LEU A 226 7.62 25.83 -28.16
N GLN A 227 8.24 25.67 -29.33
CA GLN A 227 8.07 24.47 -30.14
C GLN A 227 8.62 23.23 -29.42
N LEU A 228 9.82 23.32 -28.84
CA LEU A 228 10.45 22.24 -28.08
C LEU A 228 9.60 21.84 -26.86
N TYR A 229 8.98 22.81 -26.19
CA TYR A 229 8.12 22.54 -25.04
C TYR A 229 6.75 21.94 -25.43
N ASN A 230 6.11 22.47 -26.48
CA ASN A 230 4.72 22.11 -26.80
C ASN A 230 4.59 20.94 -27.78
N LYS A 231 5.47 20.84 -28.78
CA LYS A 231 5.41 19.81 -29.82
C LYS A 231 6.29 18.62 -29.50
N ASP A 232 7.48 18.90 -28.97
CA ASP A 232 8.46 17.85 -28.66
C ASP A 232 8.37 17.39 -27.19
N GLU A 233 7.45 17.96 -26.41
CA GLU A 233 7.14 17.63 -25.00
C GLU A 233 8.37 17.58 -24.08
N LEU A 234 9.39 18.40 -24.37
CA LEU A 234 10.64 18.43 -23.60
C LEU A 234 10.47 19.20 -22.29
N MET A 235 11.15 18.74 -21.24
CA MET A 235 11.15 19.41 -19.94
C MET A 235 12.04 20.65 -19.97
N ILE A 236 11.76 21.62 -19.09
CA ILE A 236 12.49 22.90 -19.03
C ILE A 236 14.01 22.70 -18.92
N ASN A 237 14.46 21.70 -18.15
CA ASN A 237 15.89 21.41 -17.98
C ASN A 237 16.52 20.87 -19.27
N ASP A 238 15.80 20.04 -20.03
CA ASP A 238 16.30 19.50 -21.30
C ASP A 238 16.40 20.61 -22.36
N ILE A 239 15.43 21.54 -22.37
CA ILE A 239 15.43 22.71 -23.25
C ILE A 239 16.57 23.67 -22.88
N ALA A 240 16.84 23.85 -21.59
CA ALA A 240 17.95 24.64 -21.09
C ALA A 240 19.30 24.10 -21.59
N GLU A 241 19.50 22.78 -21.54
CA GLU A 241 20.70 22.12 -22.08
C GLU A 241 20.81 22.28 -23.60
N ILE A 242 19.71 22.11 -24.33
CA ILE A 242 19.67 22.25 -25.80
C ILE A 242 19.97 23.69 -26.24
N CYS A 243 19.42 24.67 -25.56
CA CYS A 243 19.55 26.08 -25.91
C CYS A 243 20.75 26.77 -25.26
N SER A 244 21.52 26.05 -24.42
CA SER A 244 22.58 26.63 -23.57
C SER A 244 22.10 27.84 -22.75
N LEU A 245 20.86 27.78 -22.27
CA LEU A 245 20.24 28.77 -21.40
C LEU A 245 20.12 28.22 -19.98
N SER A 246 19.94 29.09 -19.00
CA SER A 246 19.53 28.65 -17.68
C SER A 246 18.04 28.21 -17.69
N PRO A 247 17.65 27.24 -16.84
CA PRO A 247 16.25 26.85 -16.69
C PRO A 247 15.31 28.02 -16.36
N VAL A 248 15.83 29.04 -15.67
CA VAL A 248 15.08 30.26 -15.30
C VAL A 248 14.81 31.13 -16.54
N GLU A 249 15.77 31.29 -17.43
CA GLU A 249 15.58 32.03 -18.68
C GLU A 249 14.56 31.34 -19.59
N VAL A 250 14.64 30.01 -19.71
CA VAL A 250 13.64 29.22 -20.46
C VAL A 250 12.25 29.40 -19.85
N TYR A 251 12.14 29.36 -18.52
CA TYR A 251 10.86 29.58 -17.83
C TYR A 251 10.29 30.98 -18.11
N ASN A 252 11.10 32.04 -17.98
CA ASN A 252 10.65 33.41 -18.21
C ASN A 252 10.17 33.62 -19.66
N ILE A 253 10.89 33.06 -20.64
CA ILE A 253 10.51 33.11 -22.06
C ILE A 253 9.17 32.39 -22.30
N LEU A 254 8.94 31.25 -21.64
CA LEU A 254 7.67 30.53 -21.73
C LEU A 254 6.51 31.30 -21.08
N GLN A 255 6.74 31.98 -19.95
CA GLN A 255 5.72 32.80 -19.26
C GLN A 255 5.31 34.01 -20.11
N GLU A 256 6.27 34.79 -20.61
CA GLU A 256 6.01 35.99 -21.41
C GLU A 256 5.20 35.72 -22.68
N ARG A 257 5.39 34.55 -23.32
CA ARG A 257 4.72 34.20 -24.57
C ARG A 257 3.44 33.37 -24.42
N ARG A 258 3.28 32.61 -23.33
CA ARG A 258 2.01 31.91 -23.02
C ARG A 258 1.04 32.77 -22.22
N GLY A 259 1.49 33.86 -21.60
CA GLY A 259 0.66 34.65 -20.69
C GLY A 259 0.21 33.81 -19.48
N ILE A 260 1.14 33.03 -18.92
CA ILE A 260 1.01 32.44 -17.59
C ILE A 260 1.71 33.38 -16.61
#